data_AF-A0A975H7X0-F1
#
_entry.id   AF-A0A975H7X0-F1
#
_cell.length_a   1.000
_cell.length_b   1.000
_cell.length_c   1.000
_cell.angle_alpha   90.00
_cell.angle_beta   90.00
_cell.angle_gamma   90.00
#
_symmetry.space_group_name_H-M   'P 1'
#
loop_
_entity.id
_entity.type
_entity.pdbx_description
1 polymer ?
#
loop_
_entity_poly.entity_id
_entity_poly.type
_entity_poly.pdbx_seq_one_letter_code
_entity_poly.pdbx_strand_id
1 'polypeptide(L)'
;MENKFTSIKDRVVRIAEKLPISKESFFKSIGMTSANFRGKAKETPLNSNAIVNIITKYPEVDLHWLLMGSADKEQPNRSIFVNETADEYKKHCRNCDEKDKLIVFLQQQVVDLKSDKEDLRNLLGLKNN
;
A
#
# COMPACT_ATOMS: atom_id res chain seq x y z
N MET A 1 -0.20 -13.52 -38.21
CA MET A 1 -0.20 -12.48 -37.16
C MET A 1 0.57 -13.04 -35.98
N GLU A 2 1.76 -12.51 -35.68
CA GLU A 2 2.48 -12.90 -34.47
C GLU A 2 1.65 -12.50 -33.24
N ASN A 3 1.43 -13.46 -32.35
CA ASN A 3 0.62 -13.28 -31.17
C ASN A 3 1.32 -12.31 -30.21
N LYS A 4 0.93 -11.03 -30.24
CA LYS A 4 1.55 -9.94 -29.46
C LYS A 4 1.28 -10.01 -27.96
N PHE A 5 0.45 -10.95 -27.50
CA PHE A 5 0.14 -11.16 -26.09
C PHE A 5 1.01 -12.27 -25.51
N THR A 6 2.22 -11.94 -25.05
CA THR A 6 3.01 -12.88 -24.25
C THR A 6 2.37 -13.06 -22.88
N SER A 7 2.35 -14.28 -22.32
CA SER A 7 1.81 -14.51 -20.98
C SER A 7 2.62 -13.78 -19.91
N ILE A 8 2.06 -13.61 -18.70
CA ILE A 8 2.84 -13.08 -17.57
C ILE A 8 4.08 -13.93 -17.29
N LYS A 9 3.99 -15.26 -17.47
CA LYS A 9 5.13 -16.16 -17.29
C LYS A 9 6.20 -15.98 -18.36
N ASP A 10 5.83 -15.70 -19.60
CA ASP A 10 6.79 -15.31 -20.64
C ASP A 10 7.56 -14.05 -20.26
N ARG A 11 6.87 -13.07 -19.68
CA ARG A 11 7.51 -11.82 -19.24
C ARG A 11 8.46 -12.06 -18.07
N VAL A 12 8.10 -12.93 -17.13
CA VAL A 12 9.01 -13.37 -16.05
C VAL A 12 10.26 -14.05 -16.60
N VAL A 13 10.13 -14.90 -17.63
CA VAL A 13 11.30 -15.51 -18.31
C VAL A 13 12.17 -14.45 -18.98
N ARG A 14 11.57 -13.44 -19.63
CA ARG A 14 12.31 -12.31 -20.23
C ARG A 14 13.06 -11.48 -19.19
N ILE A 15 12.50 -11.29 -17.99
CA ILE A 15 13.21 -10.63 -16.89
C ILE A 15 14.45 -11.46 -16.53
N ALA A 16 14.29 -12.77 -16.34
CA ALA A 16 15.40 -13.67 -16.02
C ALA A 16 16.52 -13.66 -17.06
N GLU A 17 16.19 -13.42 -18.33
CA GLU A 17 17.16 -13.32 -19.44
C GLU A 17 17.96 -12.03 -19.47
N LYS A 18 17.42 -10.95 -18.90
CA LYS A 18 18.07 -9.63 -18.89
C LYS A 18 18.95 -9.41 -17.66
N LEU A 19 18.71 -10.17 -16.59
CA LEU A 19 19.45 -10.02 -15.35
C LEU A 19 20.85 -10.67 -15.45
N PRO A 20 21.87 -10.13 -14.77
CA PRO A 20 23.23 -10.69 -14.74
C PRO A 20 23.37 -11.93 -13.85
N ILE A 21 22.27 -12.63 -13.55
CA ILE A 21 22.23 -13.83 -12.71
C ILE A 21 21.67 -15.02 -13.50
N SER A 22 21.94 -16.24 -13.04
CA SER A 22 21.36 -17.42 -13.67
C SER A 22 19.84 -17.46 -13.55
N LYS A 23 19.16 -18.02 -14.56
CA LYS A 23 17.70 -18.19 -14.55
C LYS A 23 17.25 -19.01 -13.33
N GLU A 24 17.99 -20.05 -12.98
CA GLU A 24 17.75 -20.86 -11.78
C GLU A 24 17.80 -20.02 -10.49
N SER A 25 18.80 -19.15 -10.34
CA SER A 25 18.92 -18.26 -9.18
C SER A 25 17.76 -17.29 -9.11
N PHE A 26 17.39 -16.69 -10.25
CA PHE A 26 16.23 -15.80 -10.36
C PHE A 26 14.95 -16.52 -9.95
N PHE A 27 14.63 -17.68 -10.53
CA PHE A 27 13.41 -18.41 -10.21
C PHE A 27 13.36 -18.78 -8.72
N LYS A 28 14.48 -19.26 -8.15
CA LYS A 28 14.58 -19.56 -6.72
C LYS A 28 14.32 -18.32 -5.87
N SER A 29 14.86 -17.17 -6.28
CA SER A 29 14.68 -15.91 -5.55
C SER A 29 13.22 -15.46 -5.48
N ILE A 30 12.40 -15.78 -6.48
CA ILE A 30 10.97 -15.45 -6.51
C ILE A 30 10.08 -16.55 -5.91
N GLY A 31 10.69 -17.59 -5.33
CA GLY A 31 9.98 -18.71 -4.72
C GLY A 31 9.42 -19.71 -5.73
N MET A 32 10.06 -19.84 -6.89
CA MET A 32 9.65 -20.73 -7.98
C MET A 32 10.82 -21.56 -8.50
N THR A 33 10.54 -22.47 -9.43
CA THR A 33 11.55 -23.28 -10.13
C THR A 33 11.41 -23.15 -11.64
N SER A 34 12.44 -23.53 -12.39
CA SER A 34 12.38 -23.51 -13.86
C SER A 34 11.29 -24.40 -14.45
N ALA A 35 10.87 -25.45 -13.72
CA ALA A 35 9.75 -26.31 -14.11
C ALA A 35 8.41 -25.55 -14.19
N ASN A 36 8.22 -24.49 -13.39
CA ASN A 36 7.00 -23.70 -13.40
C ASN A 36 6.80 -22.86 -14.68
N PHE A 37 7.85 -22.73 -15.51
CA PHE A 37 7.88 -21.90 -16.72
C PHE A 37 8.02 -22.71 -18.01
N ARG A 38 7.81 -24.04 -17.94
CA ARG A 38 7.95 -24.96 -19.09
C ARG A 38 6.71 -25.85 -19.23
N GLY A 39 6.51 -26.40 -20.43
CA GLY A 39 5.41 -27.33 -20.73
C GLY A 39 4.04 -26.78 -20.31
N LYS A 40 3.15 -27.66 -19.82
CA LYS A 40 1.80 -27.27 -19.36
C LYS A 40 1.82 -26.29 -18.18
N ALA A 41 2.88 -26.28 -17.37
CA ALA A 41 2.97 -25.36 -16.23
C ALA A 41 3.12 -23.90 -16.68
N LYS A 42 3.59 -23.64 -17.90
CA LYS A 42 3.67 -22.29 -18.47
C LYS A 42 2.30 -21.65 -18.69
N GLU A 43 1.28 -22.46 -18.93
CA GLU A 43 -0.09 -22.00 -19.17
C GLU A 43 -0.87 -21.72 -17.88
N THR A 44 -0.32 -22.06 -16.71
CA THR A 44 -0.98 -21.79 -15.43
C THR A 44 -0.69 -20.36 -14.94
N PRO A 45 -1.55 -19.78 -14.09
CA PRO A 45 -1.30 -18.46 -13.52
C PRO A 45 0.04 -18.36 -12.78
N LEU A 46 0.60 -17.15 -12.75
CA LEU A 46 1.69 -16.83 -11.83
C LEU A 46 1.11 -16.64 -10.43
N ASN A 47 1.74 -17.23 -9.41
CA ASN A 47 1.25 -17.07 -8.04
C ASN A 47 1.54 -15.64 -7.51
N SER A 48 0.72 -15.16 -6.58
CA SER A 48 0.82 -13.80 -6.02
C SER A 48 2.13 -13.57 -5.27
N ASN A 49 2.63 -14.56 -4.52
CA ASN A 49 3.90 -14.45 -3.79
C ASN A 49 5.09 -14.21 -4.74
N ALA A 50 5.07 -14.80 -5.94
CA ALA A 50 6.08 -14.56 -6.96
C ALA A 50 6.05 -13.11 -7.44
N ILE A 51 4.85 -12.52 -7.62
CA ILE A 51 4.71 -11.11 -7.98
C ILE A 51 5.28 -10.22 -6.87
N VAL A 52 4.91 -10.48 -5.60
CA VAL A 52 5.44 -9.75 -4.44
C VAL A 52 6.96 -9.84 -4.37
N ASN A 53 7.51 -11.05 -4.56
CA ASN A 53 8.95 -11.24 -4.56
C ASN A 53 9.64 -10.52 -5.73
N ILE A 54 9.02 -10.48 -6.92
CA ILE A 54 9.57 -9.77 -8.08
C ILE A 54 9.67 -8.27 -7.76
N ILE A 55 8.58 -7.63 -7.34
CA ILE A 55 8.57 -6.17 -7.06
C ILE A 55 9.45 -5.79 -5.87
N THR A 56 9.65 -6.71 -4.92
CA THR A 56 10.47 -6.45 -3.72
C THR A 56 11.96 -6.61 -4.02
N LYS A 57 12.35 -7.61 -4.81
CA LYS A 57 13.76 -7.97 -5.05
C LYS A 57 14.33 -7.34 -6.33
N TYR A 58 13.47 -7.01 -7.28
CA TYR A 58 13.81 -6.45 -8.59
C TYR A 58 12.98 -5.18 -8.84
N PRO A 59 13.17 -4.11 -8.05
CA PRO A 59 12.38 -2.88 -8.13
C PRO A 59 12.50 -2.15 -9.48
N GLU A 60 13.50 -2.48 -10.28
CA GLU A 60 13.67 -2.01 -11.66
C GLU A 60 12.66 -2.60 -12.65
N VAL A 61 11.94 -3.67 -12.26
CA VAL A 61 10.91 -4.27 -13.08
C VAL A 61 9.65 -3.41 -13.05
N ASP A 62 9.26 -2.92 -14.22
CA ASP A 62 7.97 -2.24 -14.40
C ASP A 62 6.81 -3.22 -14.14
N LEU A 63 6.08 -2.99 -13.04
CA LEU A 63 4.91 -3.76 -12.64
C LEU A 63 3.77 -3.67 -13.66
N HIS A 64 3.54 -2.49 -14.24
CA HIS A 64 2.50 -2.31 -15.25
C HIS A 64 2.81 -3.16 -16.48
N TRP A 65 4.04 -3.07 -16.99
CA TRP A 65 4.49 -3.93 -18.09
C TRP A 65 4.42 -5.42 -17.74
N LEU A 66 4.80 -5.81 -16.51
CA LEU A 66 4.75 -7.21 -16.06
C LEU A 66 3.31 -7.74 -16.06
N LEU A 67 2.32 -6.95 -15.65
CA LEU A 67 0.92 -7.39 -15.60
C LEU A 67 0.22 -7.29 -16.96
N MET A 68 0.38 -6.17 -17.65
CA MET A 68 -0.38 -5.83 -18.86
C MET A 68 0.30 -6.28 -20.15
N GLY A 69 1.63 -6.46 -20.14
CA GLY A 69 2.41 -6.84 -21.31
C GLY A 69 2.65 -5.73 -22.33
N SER A 70 2.07 -4.55 -22.11
CA SER A 70 2.43 -3.31 -22.78
C SER A 70 3.14 -2.40 -21.79
N ALA A 71 4.25 -1.81 -22.21
CA ALA A 71 4.77 -0.63 -21.51
C ALA A 71 3.68 0.43 -21.62
N ASP A 72 3.36 1.11 -20.53
CA ASP A 72 2.60 2.35 -20.68
C ASP A 72 3.46 3.24 -21.59
N LYS A 73 2.96 3.48 -22.80
CA LYS A 73 3.46 4.62 -23.56
C LYS A 73 3.18 5.77 -22.63
N GLU A 74 4.23 6.43 -22.13
CA GLU A 74 4.13 7.66 -21.36
C GLU A 74 3.00 8.50 -21.95
N GLN A 75 1.85 8.46 -21.28
CA GLN A 75 0.88 9.51 -21.39
C GLN A 75 1.29 10.37 -20.20
N PRO A 76 2.16 11.37 -20.38
CA PRO A 76 2.62 12.23 -19.28
C PRO A 76 1.47 12.99 -18.61
N ASN A 77 0.23 12.81 -19.06
CA ASN A 77 -0.98 13.43 -18.54
C ASN A 77 -2.17 12.44 -18.47
N ARG A 78 -2.02 11.26 -17.87
CA ARG A 78 -3.20 10.64 -17.25
C ARG A 78 -3.43 11.35 -15.93
N SER A 79 -4.06 12.53 -15.98
CA SER A 79 -4.81 13.01 -14.83
C SER A 79 -5.76 11.87 -14.46
N ILE A 80 -5.59 11.31 -13.26
CA ILE A 80 -6.59 10.42 -12.69
C ILE A 80 -7.84 11.29 -12.58
N PHE A 81 -8.76 11.16 -13.52
CA PHE A 81 -10.07 11.77 -13.43
C PHE A 81 -10.81 11.00 -12.35
N VAL A 82 -10.62 11.42 -11.10
CA VAL A 82 -11.54 11.06 -10.03
C VAL A 82 -12.85 11.72 -10.44
N ASN A 83 -13.92 10.95 -10.59
CA ASN A 83 -15.28 11.49 -10.88
C ASN A 83 -15.84 12.30 -9.70
N GLU A 84 -15.05 12.48 -8.65
CA GLU A 84 -15.37 13.27 -7.48
C GLU A 84 -14.85 14.70 -7.71
N THR A 85 -15.74 15.68 -7.59
CA THR A 85 -15.36 17.08 -7.68
C THR A 85 -14.40 17.41 -6.54
N ALA A 86 -13.24 18.02 -6.85
CA ALA A 86 -12.25 18.46 -5.85
C ALA A 86 -12.83 19.36 -4.74
N ASP A 87 -14.02 19.92 -4.97
CA ASP A 87 -14.76 20.76 -4.02
C ASP A 87 -15.30 19.99 -2.81
N GLU A 88 -15.49 18.67 -2.88
CA GLU A 88 -15.97 17.88 -1.73
C GLU A 88 -14.94 17.78 -0.60
N TYR A 89 -13.65 17.68 -0.95
CA TYR A 89 -12.55 17.61 0.00
C TYR A 89 -12.24 18.95 0.70
N LYS A 90 -12.72 20.06 0.15
CA LYS A 90 -12.54 21.41 0.71
C LYS A 90 -13.74 21.93 1.50
N LYS A 91 -14.78 21.12 1.70
CA LYS A 91 -15.88 21.50 2.59
C LYS A 91 -15.37 21.55 4.03
N HIS A 92 -14.97 22.74 4.45
CA HIS A 92 -14.70 23.08 5.85
C HIS A 92 -15.90 22.64 6.70
N CYS A 93 -15.67 21.63 7.53
CA CYS A 93 -16.69 21.05 8.40
C CYS A 93 -16.96 22.03 9.56
N ARG A 94 -17.98 22.91 9.42
CA ARG A 94 -18.38 23.81 10.51
C ARG A 94 -18.74 23.06 11.81
N ASN A 95 -19.35 21.89 11.68
CA ASN A 95 -19.66 21.04 12.83
C ASN A 95 -18.41 20.50 13.53
N CYS A 96 -17.26 20.49 12.86
CA CYS A 96 -15.99 20.07 13.43
C CYS A 96 -15.41 21.20 14.31
N ASP A 97 -15.51 22.47 13.89
CA ASP A 97 -15.08 23.60 14.72
C ASP A 97 -15.88 23.74 16.01
N GLU A 98 -17.19 23.51 15.96
CA GLU A 98 -18.05 23.51 17.15
C GLU A 98 -17.72 22.35 18.09
N LYS A 99 -17.43 21.18 17.53
CA LYS A 99 -16.98 20.01 18.30
C LYS A 99 -15.61 20.25 18.92
N ASP A 100 -14.68 20.88 18.23
CA ASP A 100 -13.35 21.18 18.75
C ASP A 100 -13.42 22.17 19.92
N LYS A 101 -14.27 23.20 19.82
CA LYS A 101 -14.56 24.11 20.95
C LYS A 101 -15.16 23.37 22.14
N LEU A 102 -16.10 22.46 21.89
CA LEU A 102 -16.72 21.66 22.94
C LEU A 102 -15.70 20.70 23.58
N ILE A 103 -14.82 20.09 22.80
CA ILE A 103 -13.75 19.22 23.28
C ILE A 103 -12.82 19.99 24.21
N VAL A 104 -12.36 21.18 23.81
CA VAL A 104 -11.49 22.02 24.65
C VAL A 104 -12.20 22.38 25.96
N PHE A 105 -13.47 22.77 25.90
CA PHE A 105 -14.24 23.11 27.10
C PHE A 105 -14.44 21.91 28.05
N LEU A 106 -14.75 20.73 27.52
CA LEU A 106 -14.89 19.51 28.31
C LEU A 106 -13.55 19.06 28.91
N GLN A 107 -12.46 19.19 28.17
CA GLN A 107 -11.12 18.92 28.68
C GLN A 107 -10.76 19.84 29.86
N GLN A 108 -11.11 21.13 29.77
CA GLN A 108 -10.89 22.07 30.86
C GLN A 108 -11.68 21.69 32.12
N GLN A 109 -12.98 21.40 31.99
CA GLN A 109 -13.80 20.97 33.13
C GLN A 109 -13.25 19.69 33.79
N VAL A 110 -12.73 18.74 33.01
CA VAL A 110 -12.11 17.52 33.55
C VAL A 110 -10.84 17.84 34.35
N VAL A 111 -10.05 18.84 33.93
CA VAL A 111 -8.87 19.28 34.68
C VAL A 111 -9.29 19.94 36.00
N ASP A 112 -10.25 20.85 35.96
CA ASP A 112 -10.72 21.58 37.14
C ASP A 112 -11.30 20.61 38.18
N LEU A 113 -12.18 19.69 37.75
CA LEU A 113 -12.75 18.65 38.64
C LEU A 113 -11.71 17.71 39.23
N LYS A 114 -10.62 17.44 38.50
CA LYS A 114 -9.50 16.65 39.04
C LYS A 114 -8.72 17.42 40.11
N SER A 115 -8.53 18.72 39.91
CA SER A 115 -7.91 19.60 40.91
C SER A 115 -8.76 19.66 42.18
N ASP A 116 -10.06 19.96 42.04
CA ASP A 116 -11.00 20.04 43.16
C ASP A 116 -11.05 18.72 43.94
N LYS A 117 -11.04 17.58 43.23
CA LYS A 117 -11.00 16.27 43.86
C LYS A 117 -9.72 16.07 44.68
N GLU A 118 -8.58 16.52 44.18
CA GLU A 118 -7.30 16.41 44.89
C GLU A 118 -7.26 17.33 46.11
N ASP A 119 -7.74 18.56 45.99
CA ASP A 119 -7.84 19.52 47.09
C ASP A 119 -8.76 18.99 48.20
N LEU A 120 -9.90 18.40 47.84
CA LEU A 120 -10.80 17.74 48.79
C LEU A 120 -10.14 16.53 49.47
N ARG A 121 -9.38 15.72 48.74
CA ARG A 121 -8.63 14.59 49.33
C ARG A 121 -7.59 15.08 50.33
N ASN A 122 -6.90 16.18 50.02
CA ASN A 122 -5.93 16.81 50.90
C ASN A 122 -6.61 17.38 52.17
N LEU A 123 -7.73 18.09 52.02
CA LEU A 123 -8.51 18.65 53.13
C LEU A 123 -9.05 17.57 54.07
N LEU A 124 -9.50 16.45 53.52
CA LEU A 124 -10.07 15.33 54.28
C LEU A 124 -9.01 14.39 54.86
N GLY A 125 -7.72 14.65 54.65
CA GLY A 125 -6.62 13.80 55.14
C GLY A 125 -6.58 12.41 54.51
N LEU A 126 -7.20 12.22 53.34
CA LEU A 126 -7.34 10.93 52.64
C LEU A 126 -6.13 10.59 51.75
N LYS A 127 -4.93 11.10 52.09
CA LYS A 127 -3.70 10.71 51.38
C LYS A 127 -3.44 9.23 51.64
N ASN A 128 -3.44 8.43 50.58
CA ASN A 128 -2.99 7.04 50.68
C ASN A 128 -1.47 7.06 50.95
N ASN A 129 -1.02 6.35 51.97
CA ASN A 129 0.39 5.97 52.14
C ASN A 129 0.92 5.26 50.89
#